data_AF-A0A2T0K068-F1
#
_entry.id   AF-A0A2T0K068-F1
#
_cell.length_a   1.000
_cell.length_b   1.000
_cell.length_c   1.000
_cell.angle_alpha   90.00
_cell.angle_beta   90.00
_cell.angle_gamma   90.00
#
_symmetry.space_group_name_H-M   'P 1'
#
loop_
_entity.id
_entity.type
_entity.pdbx_description
1 polymer ?
#
loop_
_entity_poly.entity_id
_entity_poly.type
_entity_poly.pdbx_seq_one_letter_code
_entity_poly.pdbx_strand_id
1 'polypeptide(L)'
;YVGDHCSAIREVLARGTPGETYNIGGWNEKKNLDVVHTLCDLLDQLRPKTGASYRDQITYVKDRPGHDRRYAIDARKLERELGWKPAETFETGLAKTVQWYLDNQAWSDEVASGDYRKWVETNYAQRA
;
A
#
# COMPACT_ATOMS: atom_id res chain seq x y z
N TYR A 1 1.59 -7.36 0.54
CA TYR A 1 0.62 -7.26 -0.56
C TYR A 1 -0.75 -7.77 -0.11
N VAL A 2 -1.87 -7.34 -0.69
CA VAL A 2 -3.21 -7.75 -0.19
C VAL A 2 -3.46 -9.25 -0.34
N GLY A 3 -2.98 -9.87 -1.42
CA GLY A 3 -3.04 -11.31 -1.61
C GLY A 3 -2.33 -12.09 -0.49
N ASP A 4 -1.15 -11.62 -0.04
CA ASP A 4 -0.43 -12.20 1.09
C ASP A 4 -1.25 -12.13 2.36
N HIS A 5 -1.85 -10.98 2.67
CA HIS A 5 -2.68 -10.83 3.87
C HIS A 5 -3.87 -11.79 3.83
N CYS A 6 -4.57 -11.90 2.70
CA CYS A 6 -5.65 -12.88 2.54
C CYS A 6 -5.16 -14.33 2.73
N SER A 7 -3.96 -14.67 2.24
CA SER A 7 -3.37 -16.00 2.45
C SER A 7 -3.06 -16.27 3.92
N ALA A 8 -2.55 -15.27 4.66
CA ALA A 8 -2.30 -15.36 6.10
C ALA A 8 -3.59 -15.55 6.89
N ILE A 9 -4.65 -14.80 6.55
CA ILE A 9 -5.96 -14.94 7.21
C ILE A 9 -6.52 -16.35 6.98
N ARG A 10 -6.44 -16.87 5.75
CA ARG A 10 -6.85 -18.24 5.45
C ARG A 10 -6.06 -19.27 6.24
N GLU A 11 -4.77 -19.02 6.42
CA GLU A 11 -3.87 -19.89 7.16
C GLU A 11 -4.22 -19.92 8.66
N VAL A 12 -4.41 -18.74 9.28
CA VAL A 12 -4.88 -18.62 10.66
C VAL A 12 -6.26 -19.25 10.84
N LEU A 13 -7.17 -19.08 9.89
CA LEU A 13 -8.50 -19.70 9.95
C LEU A 13 -8.42 -21.24 9.89
N ALA A 14 -7.52 -21.79 9.08
CA ALA A 14 -7.42 -23.22 8.86
C ALA A 14 -6.64 -23.95 9.97
N ARG A 15 -5.58 -23.33 10.49
CA ARG A 15 -4.62 -23.99 11.39
C ARG A 15 -4.33 -23.23 12.68
N GLY A 16 -4.88 -22.03 12.86
CA GLY A 16 -4.68 -21.22 14.06
C GLY A 16 -5.34 -21.83 15.30
N THR A 17 -4.68 -21.65 16.44
CA THR A 17 -5.20 -22.08 17.74
C THR A 17 -6.26 -21.10 18.27
N PRO A 18 -7.46 -21.55 18.68
CA PRO A 18 -8.45 -20.71 19.33
C PRO A 18 -7.90 -20.01 20.58
N GLY A 19 -8.21 -18.72 20.73
CA GLY A 19 -7.70 -17.89 21.83
C GLY A 19 -6.32 -17.27 21.57
N GLU A 20 -5.61 -17.69 20.52
CA GLU A 20 -4.33 -17.08 20.14
C GLU A 20 -4.49 -15.87 19.22
N THR A 21 -3.56 -14.93 19.35
CA THR A 21 -3.41 -13.78 18.45
C THR A 21 -2.18 -13.95 17.57
N TYR A 22 -2.31 -13.67 16.27
CA TYR A 22 -1.23 -13.72 15.29
C TYR A 22 -1.07 -12.36 14.60
N ASN A 23 0.12 -11.78 14.72
CA ASN A 23 0.50 -10.62 13.90
C ASN A 23 0.74 -11.06 12.46
N ILE A 24 0.18 -10.33 11.50
CA ILE A 24 0.40 -10.52 10.07
C ILE A 24 1.19 -9.32 9.54
N GLY A 25 2.33 -9.57 8.91
CA GLY A 25 3.21 -8.53 8.39
C GLY A 25 4.18 -9.06 7.34
N GLY A 26 4.70 -8.17 6.50
CA GLY A 26 5.61 -8.52 5.40
C GLY A 26 7.09 -8.24 5.66
N TRP A 27 7.47 -7.76 6.85
CA TRP A 27 8.83 -7.32 7.19
C TRP A 27 9.42 -6.25 6.24
N ASN A 28 8.57 -5.35 5.75
CA ASN A 28 8.92 -4.35 4.73
C ASN A 28 8.74 -2.93 5.26
N GLU A 29 9.60 -2.48 6.16
CA GLU A 29 9.60 -1.08 6.60
C GLU A 29 10.09 -0.17 5.46
N LYS A 30 9.31 0.86 5.12
CA LYS A 30 9.65 1.86 4.10
C LYS A 30 9.19 3.24 4.60
N LYS A 31 9.93 4.28 4.25
CA LYS A 31 9.47 5.66 4.48
C LYS A 31 8.42 6.00 3.41
N ASN A 32 7.45 6.84 3.77
CA ASN A 32 6.40 7.27 2.83
C ASN A 32 6.98 7.86 1.53
N LEU A 33 8.04 8.66 1.64
CA LEU A 33 8.65 9.29 0.46
C LEU A 33 9.32 8.26 -0.47
N ASP A 34 9.95 7.22 0.09
CA ASP A 34 10.55 6.14 -0.69
C ASP A 34 9.48 5.35 -1.47
N VAL A 35 8.31 5.15 -0.87
CA VAL A 35 7.14 4.52 -1.52
C VAL A 35 6.66 5.38 -2.70
N VAL A 36 6.48 6.67 -2.49
CA VAL A 36 6.04 7.61 -3.54
C VAL A 36 7.05 7.69 -4.67
N HIS A 37 8.34 7.74 -4.36
CA HIS A 37 9.42 7.72 -5.35
C HIS A 37 9.42 6.44 -6.19
N THR A 38 9.29 5.28 -5.55
CA THR A 38 9.22 3.99 -6.28
C THR A 38 7.99 3.93 -7.18
N LEU A 39 6.85 4.47 -6.73
CA LEU A 39 5.63 4.58 -7.53
C LEU A 39 5.85 5.48 -8.77
N CYS A 40 6.47 6.65 -8.59
CA CYS A 40 6.76 7.56 -9.71
C CYS A 40 7.67 6.89 -10.75
N ASP A 41 8.73 6.20 -10.31
CA ASP A 41 9.65 5.51 -11.22
C ASP A 41 8.95 4.40 -12.02
N LEU A 42 8.07 3.63 -11.36
CA LEU A 42 7.26 2.62 -12.04
C LEU A 42 6.33 3.24 -13.09
N LEU A 43 5.72 4.38 -12.80
CA LEU A 43 4.86 5.08 -13.76
C LEU A 43 5.65 5.70 -14.91
N ASP A 44 6.84 6.26 -14.66
CA ASP A 44 7.73 6.77 -15.71
C ASP A 44 8.12 5.64 -16.68
N GLN A 45 8.22 4.39 -16.20
CA GLN A 45 8.50 3.22 -17.03
C GLN A 45 7.27 2.68 -17.75
N LEU A 46 6.15 2.47 -17.04
CA LEU A 46 4.97 1.77 -17.55
C LEU A 46 4.04 2.69 -18.35
N ARG A 47 4.03 3.99 -18.04
CA ARG A 47 3.17 4.99 -18.70
C ARG A 47 3.90 6.34 -18.75
N PRO A 48 4.98 6.46 -19.53
CA PRO A 48 5.81 7.66 -19.57
C PRO A 48 5.00 8.90 -19.97
N LYS A 49 5.31 10.03 -19.31
CA LYS A 49 4.84 11.35 -19.73
C LYS A 49 5.85 11.98 -20.69
N THR A 50 5.36 12.79 -21.63
CA THR A 50 6.24 13.53 -22.53
C THR A 50 7.02 14.59 -21.77
N GLY A 51 8.34 14.40 -21.65
CA GLY A 51 9.28 15.43 -21.19
C GLY A 51 9.22 15.79 -19.70
N ALA A 52 8.59 14.98 -18.85
CA ALA A 52 8.51 15.21 -17.40
C ALA A 52 8.45 13.89 -16.62
N SER A 53 8.89 13.91 -15.36
CA SER A 53 8.76 12.76 -14.45
C SER A 53 7.48 12.89 -13.62
N TYR A 54 6.89 11.76 -13.22
CA TYR A 54 5.85 11.78 -12.17
C TYR A 54 6.33 12.37 -10.84
N ARG A 55 7.64 12.38 -10.57
CA ARG A 55 8.23 12.96 -9.34
C ARG A 55 8.00 14.47 -9.25
N ASP A 56 7.83 15.16 -10.37
CA ASP A 56 7.61 16.62 -10.42
C ASP A 56 6.26 17.02 -9.79
N GLN A 57 5.39 16.04 -9.52
CA GLN A 57 4.08 16.25 -8.88
C GLN A 57 4.10 16.09 -7.35
N ILE A 58 5.27 15.80 -6.76
CA ILE A 58 5.39 15.64 -5.31
C ILE A 58 5.33 17.00 -4.63
N THR A 59 4.36 17.16 -3.73
CA THR A 59 4.15 18.37 -2.93
C THR A 59 4.14 18.03 -1.46
N TYR A 60 4.91 18.77 -0.66
CA TYR A 60 4.82 18.69 0.80
C TYR A 60 3.64 19.51 1.29
N VAL A 61 2.86 18.94 2.20
CA VAL A 61 1.69 19.57 2.81
C VAL A 61 1.79 19.48 4.33
N LYS A 62 0.99 20.29 5.03
CA LYS A 62 0.85 20.19 6.50
C LYS A 62 0.63 18.75 6.98
N ASP A 63 1.40 18.38 8.02
CA ASP A 63 1.38 17.04 8.60
C ASP A 63 0.05 16.68 9.27
N ARG A 64 -0.21 15.37 9.39
CA ARG A 64 -1.39 14.82 10.05
C ARG A 64 -1.30 15.09 11.56
N PRO A 65 -2.34 15.64 12.21
CA PRO A 65 -2.39 15.68 13.68
C PRO A 65 -2.24 14.27 14.27
N GLY A 66 -1.31 14.10 15.22
CA GLY A 66 -1.04 12.79 15.83
C GLY A 66 -0.40 11.77 14.88
N HIS A 67 0.51 12.20 14.01
CA HIS A 67 1.19 11.29 13.08
C HIS A 67 2.17 10.35 13.79
N ASP A 68 1.76 9.10 14.01
CA ASP A 68 2.66 8.01 14.35
C ASP A 68 3.70 7.80 13.25
N ARG A 69 4.97 7.95 13.60
CA ARG A 69 6.06 8.02 12.60
C ARG A 69 6.57 6.67 12.10
N ARG A 70 6.23 5.59 12.80
CA ARG A 70 6.76 4.25 12.49
C ARG A 70 5.81 3.16 12.96
N TYR A 71 5.47 2.28 12.04
CA TYR A 71 4.89 0.98 12.34
C TYR A 71 5.80 -0.12 11.81
N ALA A 72 6.04 -1.12 12.65
CA ALA A 72 6.79 -2.31 12.30
C ALA A 72 6.16 -3.50 13.01
N ILE A 73 5.86 -4.55 12.26
CA ILE A 73 5.18 -5.74 12.77
C ILE A 73 6.15 -6.91 12.80
N ASP A 74 6.22 -7.57 13.96
CA ASP A 74 6.88 -8.86 14.11
C ASP A 74 5.87 -9.99 13.89
N ALA A 75 5.99 -10.66 12.73
CA ALA A 75 5.17 -11.79 12.33
C ALA A 75 5.82 -13.17 12.61
N ARG A 76 6.92 -13.23 13.38
CA ARG A 76 7.66 -14.49 13.61
C ARG A 76 6.83 -15.58 14.31
N LYS A 77 5.81 -15.21 15.08
CA LYS A 77 4.89 -16.19 15.70
C LYS A 77 4.12 -16.96 14.62
N LEU A 78 3.52 -16.24 13.68
CA LEU A 78 2.74 -16.80 12.58
C LEU A 78 3.63 -17.67 11.67
N GLU A 79 4.85 -17.21 11.39
CA GLU A 79 5.86 -17.97 10.65
C GLU A 79 6.21 -19.29 11.37
N ARG A 80 6.57 -19.21 12.66
CA ARG A 80 7.03 -20.38 13.42
C ARG A 80 5.91 -21.42 13.61
N GLU A 81 4.70 -20.97 13.92
CA GLU A 81 3.62 -21.86 14.33
C GLU A 81 2.80 -22.37 13.13
N LEU A 82 2.54 -21.53 12.13
CA LEU A 82 1.70 -21.90 10.97
C LEU A 82 2.49 -22.03 9.66
N GLY A 83 3.79 -21.76 9.67
CA GLY A 83 4.67 -21.86 8.50
C GLY A 83 4.46 -20.76 7.47
N TRP A 84 3.69 -19.73 7.78
CA TRP A 84 3.31 -18.70 6.80
C TRP A 84 4.42 -17.66 6.62
N LYS A 85 4.64 -17.28 5.36
CA LYS A 85 5.48 -16.15 4.96
C LYS A 85 4.80 -15.41 3.80
N PRO A 86 5.01 -14.10 3.66
CA PRO A 86 4.57 -13.38 2.46
C PRO A 86 5.26 -13.97 1.21
N ALA A 87 4.52 -14.09 0.11
CA ALA A 87 5.06 -14.49 -1.17
C ALA A 87 5.64 -13.29 -1.93
N GLU A 88 5.13 -12.07 -1.69
CA GLU A 88 5.61 -10.87 -2.36
C GLU A 88 6.65 -10.11 -1.54
N THR A 89 7.61 -9.53 -2.27
CA THR A 89 8.42 -8.41 -1.76
C THR A 89 7.64 -7.10 -1.87
N PHE A 90 8.15 -6.02 -1.28
CA PHE A 90 7.56 -4.70 -1.48
C PHE A 90 7.56 -4.31 -2.97
N GLU A 91 8.70 -4.53 -3.64
CA GLU A 91 8.94 -4.16 -5.02
C GLU A 91 8.01 -4.92 -5.99
N THR A 92 7.87 -6.24 -5.81
CA THR A 92 6.96 -7.05 -6.66
C THR A 92 5.49 -6.71 -6.40
N GLY A 93 5.11 -6.51 -5.14
CA GLY A 93 3.75 -6.13 -4.77
C GLY A 93 3.35 -4.76 -5.31
N LEU A 94 4.24 -3.77 -5.23
CA LEU A 94 3.97 -2.42 -5.74
C LEU A 94 3.86 -2.41 -7.26
N ALA A 95 4.77 -3.09 -7.98
CA ALA A 95 4.70 -3.22 -9.44
C ALA A 95 3.37 -3.84 -9.90
N LYS A 96 2.94 -4.95 -9.26
CA LYS A 96 1.63 -5.57 -9.53
C LYS A 96 0.47 -4.61 -9.25
N THR A 97 0.58 -3.80 -8.21
CA THR A 97 -0.45 -2.83 -7.84
C THR A 97 -0.56 -1.73 -8.90
N VAL A 98 0.55 -1.14 -9.33
CA VAL A 98 0.58 -0.11 -10.38
C VAL A 98 -0.02 -0.65 -11.67
N GLN A 99 0.43 -1.83 -12.11
CA GLN A 99 -0.11 -2.46 -13.32
C GLN A 99 -1.62 -2.70 -13.21
N TRP A 100 -2.09 -3.21 -12.07
CA TRP A 100 -3.52 -3.43 -11.86
C TRP A 100 -4.34 -2.14 -12.00
N TYR A 101 -3.90 -1.02 -11.44
CA TYR A 101 -4.61 0.25 -11.61
C TYR A 101 -4.60 0.73 -13.07
N LEU A 102 -3.48 0.58 -13.79
CA LEU A 102 -3.41 0.92 -15.22
C LEU A 102 -4.39 0.09 -16.07
N ASP A 103 -4.55 -1.19 -15.73
CA ASP A 103 -5.42 -2.12 -16.45
C ASP A 103 -6.91 -1.98 -16.06
N ASN A 104 -7.22 -1.36 -14.93
CA ASN A 104 -8.58 -1.29 -14.35
C ASN A 104 -9.07 0.15 -14.17
N GLN A 105 -8.89 1.00 -15.18
CA GLN A 105 -9.32 2.40 -15.14
C GLN A 105 -10.83 2.55 -14.92
N ALA A 106 -11.66 1.71 -15.54
CA ALA A 106 -13.13 1.77 -15.37
C ALA A 106 -13.55 1.61 -13.89
N TRP A 107 -12.93 0.66 -13.17
CA TRP A 107 -13.16 0.49 -11.74
C TRP A 107 -12.72 1.73 -10.96
N SER A 108 -11.55 2.29 -11.30
CA SER A 108 -11.02 3.48 -10.65
C SER A 108 -11.94 4.70 -10.83
N ASP A 109 -12.47 4.90 -12.03
CA ASP A 109 -13.37 6.01 -12.35
C ASP A 109 -14.71 5.90 -11.60
N GLU A 110 -15.23 4.68 -11.44
CA GLU A 110 -16.46 4.41 -10.69
C GLU A 110 -16.30 4.79 -9.20
N VAL A 111 -15.23 4.31 -8.56
CA VAL A 111 -15.01 4.53 -7.13
C VAL A 111 -14.51 5.94 -6.79
N ALA A 112 -13.91 6.65 -7.75
CA ALA A 112 -13.41 8.02 -7.58
C ALA A 112 -14.48 9.11 -7.85
N SER A 113 -15.76 8.76 -7.78
CA SER A 113 -16.89 9.64 -8.07
C SER A 113 -17.52 10.24 -6.80
N GLY A 114 -18.36 11.26 -6.98
CA GLY A 114 -19.23 11.82 -5.94
C GLY A 114 -18.50 12.20 -4.65
N ASP A 115 -18.79 11.46 -3.58
CA ASP A 115 -18.32 11.75 -2.23
C ASP A 115 -16.80 11.63 -2.07
N TYR A 116 -16.13 10.82 -2.89
CA TYR A 116 -14.67 10.76 -2.91
C TYR A 116 -14.07 12.15 -3.24
N ARG A 117 -14.57 12.82 -4.29
CA ARG A 117 -14.06 14.13 -4.70
C ARG A 117 -14.33 15.21 -3.64
N LYS A 118 -15.51 15.18 -3.01
CA LYS A 118 -15.84 16.09 -1.89
C LYS A 118 -14.89 15.89 -0.70
N TRP A 119 -14.56 14.63 -0.38
CA TRP A 119 -13.60 14.33 0.67
C TRP A 119 -12.19 14.84 0.33
N VAL A 120 -11.74 14.65 -0.92
CA VAL A 120 -10.42 15.16 -1.38
C VAL A 120 -10.35 16.67 -1.20
N GLU A 121 -11.38 17.41 -1.60
CA GLU A 121 -11.46 18.86 -1.42
C GLU A 121 -11.41 19.24 0.06
N THR A 122 -12.25 18.62 0.89
CA THR A 122 -12.29 18.88 2.34
C THR A 122 -10.95 18.64 3.01
N ASN A 123 -10.24 17.58 2.63
CA ASN A 123 -9.02 17.16 3.31
C ASN A 123 -7.75 17.86 2.78
N TYR A 124 -7.73 18.29 1.52
CA TYR A 124 -6.49 18.78 0.87
C TYR A 124 -6.57 20.23 0.36
N ALA A 125 -7.75 20.79 0.02
CA ALA A 125 -7.82 22.08 -0.69
C ALA A 125 -7.19 23.27 0.09
N GLN A 126 -7.18 23.21 1.42
CA GLN A 126 -6.61 24.24 2.28
C GLN A 126 -5.38 23.76 3.08
N ARG A 127 -4.86 22.56 2.78
CA ARG A 127 -3.63 22.06 3.39
C ARG A 127 -2.42 22.51 2.57
N ALA A 128 -2.00 23.75 2.80
CA ALA A 128 -0.63 24.20 2.53
C ALA A 128 0.27 23.71 3.67
#